data_AF-A0A482ZPV1-F1
#
_entry.id   AF-A0A482ZPV1-F1
#
_cell.length_a   1.000
_cell.length_b   1.000
_cell.length_c   1.000
_cell.angle_alpha   90.00
_cell.angle_beta   90.00
_cell.angle_gamma   90.00
#
_symmetry.space_group_name_H-M   'P 1'
#
loop_
_entity.id
_entity.type
_entity.pdbx_description
1 polymer ?
#
loop_
_entity_poly.entity_id
_entity_poly.type
_entity_poly.pdbx_seq_one_letter_code
_entity_poly.pdbx_strand_id
1 'polypeptide(L)' 'MTQKTPLQTINIKQHILWIRNEKVMLDSDLASLYGVETRVLIQAVMRNVDRFP' A
#
# COMPACT_ATOMS: atom_id res chain seq x y z
N MET A 1 30.37 8.12 -9.02
CA MET A 1 29.25 9.07 -9.02
C MET A 1 27.96 8.27 -9.08
N THR A 2 27.39 7.91 -7.93
CA THR A 2 26.10 7.19 -7.91
C THR A 2 25.16 8.04 -7.09
N GLN A 3 24.40 8.90 -7.77
CA GLN A 3 23.35 9.71 -7.16
C GLN A 3 22.28 8.73 -6.63
N LYS A 4 22.24 8.55 -5.31
CA LYS A 4 21.17 7.84 -4.62
C LYS A 4 19.90 8.69 -4.79
N THR A 5 19.01 8.29 -5.70
CA THR A 5 17.69 8.89 -5.87
C THR A 5 17.05 9.05 -4.48
N PRO A 6 16.56 10.24 -4.11
CA PRO A 6 15.90 10.39 -2.83
C PRO A 6 14.69 9.46 -2.84
N LEU A 7 14.75 8.44 -1.98
CA LEU A 7 13.61 7.57 -1.70
C LEU A 7 12.49 8.52 -1.27
N GLN A 8 11.43 8.60 -2.07
CA GLN A 8 10.29 9.42 -1.74
C GLN A 8 9.78 8.92 -0.39
N THR A 9 9.89 9.75 0.65
CA THR A 9 9.35 9.42 1.97
C THR A 9 7.84 9.49 1.85
N ILE A 10 7.21 8.37 1.49
CA ILE A 10 5.76 8.34 1.41
C ILE A 10 5.22 8.36 2.83
N ASN A 11 4.44 9.39 3.15
CA ASN A 11 3.87 9.57 4.48
C ASN A 11 2.68 8.63 4.67
N ILE A 12 2.95 7.35 4.92
CA ILE A 12 1.96 6.31 5.21
C ILE A 12 0.98 6.70 6.32
N LYS A 13 1.36 7.56 7.27
CA LYS A 13 0.49 7.94 8.39
C LYS A 13 -0.76 8.69 7.95
N GLN A 14 -0.71 9.41 6.83
CA GLN A 14 -1.87 10.17 6.33
C GLN A 14 -2.94 9.28 5.68
N HIS A 15 -2.57 8.05 5.30
CA HIS A 15 -3.47 7.09 4.64
C HIS A 15 -4.03 6.04 5.63
N ILE A 16 -3.65 6.10 6.90
CA ILE A 16 -4.17 5.20 7.94
C ILE A 16 -5.40 5.83 8.58
N LEU A 17 -6.55 5.19 8.39
CA LEU A 17 -7.84 5.55 8.96
C LEU A 17 -8.12 4.75 10.23
N TRP A 18 -8.87 5.34 11.16
CA TRP A 18 -9.40 4.64 12.33
C TRP A 18 -10.87 4.31 12.11
N ILE A 19 -11.20 3.03 11.97
CA ILE A 19 -12.56 2.55 11.74
C ILE A 19 -12.86 1.46 12.77
N ARG A 20 -13.92 1.64 13.57
CA ARG A 20 -14.36 0.64 14.57
C ARG A 20 -13.22 0.17 15.50
N ASN A 21 -12.38 1.10 15.96
CA ASN A 21 -11.19 0.85 16.77
C ASN A 21 -10.04 0.08 16.08
N GLU A 22 -10.07 -0.04 14.75
CA GLU A 22 -9.00 -0.66 13.96
C GLU A 22 -8.35 0.35 13.02
N LYS A 23 -7.06 0.12 12.75
CA LYS A 23 -6.29 0.89 11.76
C LYS A 23 -6.48 0.24 10.39
N VAL A 24 -7.07 0.97 9.47
CA VAL A 24 -7.38 0.51 8.11
C VAL A 24 -6.69 1.43 7.11
N MET A 25 -6.18 0.86 6.02
CA MET A 25 -5.71 1.63 4.86
C MET A 25 -6.55 1.23 3.66
N LEU A 26 -6.91 2.21 2.82
CA LEU A 26 -7.64 1.92 1.59
C LEU A 26 -6.72 1.20 0.60
N ASP A 27 -7.28 0.27 -0.14
CA ASP A 27 -6.59 -0.47 -1.20
C ASP A 27 -6.07 0.46 -2.31
N SER A 28 -6.75 1.57 -2.59
CA SER A 28 -6.32 2.63 -3.51
C SER A 28 -5.04 3.33 -3.04
N ASP A 29 -4.96 3.65 -1.75
CA ASP A 29 -3.76 4.23 -1.15
C ASP A 29 -2.62 3.22 -1.20
N LEU A 30 -2.89 1.97 -0.83
CA LEU A 30 -1.92 0.88 -0.87
C LEU A 30 -1.40 0.63 -2.29
N ALA A 31 -2.28 0.65 -3.30
CA ALA A 31 -1.90 0.50 -4.69
C ALA A 31 -1.01 1.66 -5.17
N SER A 32 -1.33 2.89 -4.75
CA SER A 32 -0.52 4.08 -5.02
C SER A 32 0.87 4.00 -4.36
N LEU A 33 0.95 3.46 -3.13
CA LEU A 33 2.23 3.23 -2.44
C LEU A 33 3.12 2.23 -3.20
N TYR A 34 2.52 1.18 -3.76
CA TYR A 34 3.24 0.18 -4.55
C TYR A 34 3.42 0.58 -6.02
N GLY A 35 2.86 1.71 -6.46
CA GLY A 35 2.92 2.17 -7.85
C GLY A 35 2.20 1.24 -8.84
N VAL A 36 1.16 0.53 -8.38
CA VAL A 36 0.36 -0.41 -9.18
C VAL A 36 -1.09 0.04 -9.24
N GLU A 37 -1.85 -0.47 -10.21
CA GLU A 37 -3.30 -0.29 -10.21
C GLU A 37 -3.95 -1.10 -9.08
N THR A 38 -5.01 -0.55 -8.48
CA THR A 38 -5.79 -1.23 -7.42
C THR A 38 -6.26 -2.61 -7.85
N ARG A 39 -6.71 -2.76 -9.11
CA ARG A 39 -7.13 -4.06 -9.66
C ARG A 39 -6.00 -5.09 -9.63
N VAL A 40 -4.77 -4.69 -9.95
CA VAL A 40 -3.60 -5.58 -9.95
C VAL A 40 -3.26 -6.00 -8.53
N LEU A 41 -3.33 -5.06 -7.57
CA LEU A 41 -3.15 -5.35 -6.15
C LEU A 41 -4.19 -6.37 -5.65
N ILE A 42 -5.48 -6.14 -5.93
CA ILE A 42 -6.56 -7.07 -5.54
C ILE A 42 -6.34 -8.45 -6.18
N GLN A 43 -5.96 -8.51 -7.45
CA GLN A 43 -5.65 -9.78 -8.12
C GLN A 43 -4.47 -10.52 -7.45
N ALA A 44 -3.44 -9.80 -7.03
CA ALA A 44 -2.29 -10.37 -6.34
C ALA A 44 -2.68 -10.92 -4.95
N VAL A 45 -3.52 -10.19 -4.21
CA VAL A 45 -4.07 -10.63 -2.92
C VAL A 45 -4.92 -11.88 -3.11
N MET A 46 -5.88 -11.88 -4.04
CA MET A 46 -6.76 -13.03 -4.29
C MET A 46 -6.00 -14.29 -4.71
N ARG A 47 -4.89 -14.14 -5.45
CA ARG A 47 -4.04 -15.27 -5.86
C ARG A 47 -3.15 -15.80 -4.75
N ASN A 48 -2.93 -15.01 -3.70
CA ASN A 48 -1.99 -15.32 -2.62
C ASN A 48 -2.65 -15.06 -1.26
N VAL A 49 -3.94 -15.41 -1.10
CA VAL A 49 -4.69 -15.11 0.13
C VAL A 49 -4.00 -15.69 1.36
N ASP A 50 -3.36 -16.85 1.25
CA ASP A 50 -2.62 -17.49 2.35
C ASP A 50 -1.35 -16.72 2.77
N ARG A 51 -0.87 -15.78 1.95
CA ARG A 51 0.29 -14.91 2.24
C ARG A 51 -0.08 -13.57 2.85
N PHE A 52 -1.36 -13.19 2.79
CA PHE A 52 -1.85 -11.96 3.40
C PHE A 52 -2.52 -12.33 4.75
N PRO A 53 -1.91 -11.96 5.90
CA PRO A 53 -2.48 -12.23 7.23
C PRO A 53 -3.77 -11.46 7.49
#